data_AF-A0A450WXI7-F1
#
_entry.id   AF-A0A450WXI7-F1
#
_cell.length_a   1.000
_cell.length_b   1.000
_cell.length_c   1.000
_cell.angle_alpha   90.00
_cell.angle_beta   90.00
_cell.angle_gamma   90.00
#
_symmetry.space_group_name_H-M   'P 1'
#
loop_
_entity.id
_entity.type
_entity.pdbx_description
1 polymer ?
#
loop_
_entity_poly.entity_id
_entity_poly.type
_entity_poly.pdbx_seq_one_letter_code
_entity_poly.pdbx_strand_id
1 'polypeptide(L)'
;MDTQQFSTRVERVDDIPLLLAQMRKLHLPELLDEHFRAHGNWQGLSIGQVTCGWLSYILSEGDHRLNHVESWAESVPITLSSGLGAQ
;
A
#
# COMPACT_ATOMS: atom_id res chain seq x y z
N MET A 1 32.47 -1.15 -25.23
CA MET A 1 32.32 -0.80 -23.80
C MET A 1 30.83 -0.68 -23.56
N ASP A 2 30.24 -1.70 -22.95
CA ASP A 2 28.82 -1.67 -22.59
C ASP A 2 28.62 -0.66 -21.46
N THR A 3 27.83 0.38 -21.72
CA THR A 3 27.54 1.41 -20.73
C THR A 3 26.43 0.87 -19.84
N GLN A 4 26.74 0.55 -18.59
CA GLN A 4 25.72 0.21 -17.60
C GLN A 4 24.81 1.42 -17.35
N GLN A 5 23.52 1.22 -17.56
CA GLN A 5 22.51 2.26 -17.37
C GLN A 5 21.87 2.09 -15.99
N PHE A 6 22.04 3.08 -15.12
CA PHE A 6 21.41 3.13 -13.81
C PHE A 6 20.13 3.96 -13.88
N SER A 7 19.04 3.43 -13.32
CA SER A 7 17.76 4.15 -13.19
C SER A 7 17.56 4.56 -11.73
N THR A 8 17.21 5.83 -11.50
CA THR A 8 16.86 6.37 -10.17
C THR A 8 15.38 6.68 -10.14
N ARG A 9 14.64 6.13 -9.16
CA ARG A 9 13.23 6.44 -8.90
C ARG A 9 13.12 7.29 -7.64
N VAL A 10 12.38 8.39 -7.72
CA VAL A 10 12.05 9.24 -6.58
C VAL A 10 10.54 9.23 -6.42
N GLU A 11 10.05 8.97 -5.21
CA GLU A 11 8.63 8.95 -4.88
C GLU A 11 8.31 10.12 -3.94
N ARG A 12 7.22 10.83 -4.22
CA ARG A 12 6.67 11.78 -3.26
C ARG A 12 5.80 10.99 -2.29
N VAL A 13 6.29 10.82 -1.07
CA VAL A 13 5.68 9.91 -0.08
C VAL A 13 4.67 10.58 0.84
N ASP A 14 4.77 11.91 0.99
CA ASP A 14 3.92 12.74 1.87
C ASP A 14 3.60 12.07 3.22
N ASP A 15 2.32 11.84 3.52
CA ASP A 15 1.82 11.28 4.78
C ASP A 15 1.59 9.76 4.74
N ILE A 16 1.75 9.11 3.59
CA ILE A 16 1.54 7.67 3.39
C ILE A 16 2.32 6.82 4.41
N PRO A 17 3.64 7.04 4.64
CA PRO A 17 4.38 6.25 5.62
C PRO A 17 3.84 6.42 7.05
N LEU A 18 3.39 7.63 7.40
CA LEU A 18 2.82 7.90 8.71
C LEU A 18 1.50 7.14 8.89
N LEU A 19 0.60 7.21 7.92
CA LEU A 19 -0.69 6.54 7.94
C LEU A 19 -0.53 5.02 8.07
N LEU A 20 0.32 4.41 7.25
CA LEU A 20 0.60 2.97 7.31
C LEU A 20 1.23 2.57 8.65
N ALA A 21 2.16 3.37 9.17
CA ALA A 21 2.77 3.11 10.46
C ALA A 21 1.77 3.20 11.62
N GLN A 22 0.81 4.12 11.57
CA GLN A 22 -0.25 4.20 12.59
C GLN A 22 -1.20 3.01 12.51
N MET A 23 -1.64 2.61 11.32
CA MET A 23 -2.50 1.43 11.15
C MET A 23 -1.82 0.15 11.64
N ARG A 24 -0.50 0.00 11.39
CA ARG A 24 0.28 -1.11 11.93
C ARG A 24 0.38 -1.08 13.46
N LYS A 25 0.56 0.09 14.08
CA LYS A 25 0.55 0.22 15.56
C LYS A 25 -0.78 -0.17 16.18
N LEU A 26 -1.88 0.02 15.45
CA LEU A 26 -3.22 -0.37 15.88
C LEU A 26 -3.55 -1.84 15.60
N HIS A 27 -2.62 -2.61 15.00
CA HIS A 27 -2.87 -3.96 14.51
C HIS A 27 -4.08 -4.05 13.58
N LEU A 28 -4.35 -2.97 12.84
CA LEU A 28 -5.51 -2.89 11.96
C LEU A 28 -5.53 -3.98 10.87
N PRO A 29 -4.43 -4.28 10.15
CA PRO A 29 -4.49 -5.32 9.13
C PRO A 29 -4.81 -6.69 9.73
N GLU A 30 -4.25 -7.04 10.89
CA GLU A 30 -4.51 -8.32 11.56
C GLU A 30 -5.96 -8.41 12.06
N LEU A 31 -6.49 -7.33 12.66
CA LEU A 31 -7.89 -7.27 13.08
C LEU A 31 -8.84 -7.41 11.90
N LEU A 32 -8.51 -6.82 10.75
CA LEU A 32 -9.30 -6.98 9.54
C LEU A 32 -9.24 -8.41 9.02
N ASP A 33 -8.07 -9.03 8.96
CA ASP A 33 -7.93 -10.41 8.50
C ASP A 33 -8.63 -11.42 9.43
N GLU A 34 -8.71 -11.14 10.73
CA GLU A 34 -9.45 -11.94 11.71
C GLU A 34 -10.96 -11.94 11.42
N HIS A 35 -11.52 -10.76 11.10
CA HIS A 35 -12.96 -10.56 10.94
C HIS A 35 -13.44 -10.73 9.49
N PHE A 36 -12.56 -10.53 8.51
CA PHE A 36 -12.86 -10.59 7.08
C PHE A 36 -11.99 -11.64 6.41
N ARG A 37 -12.48 -12.89 6.42
CA ARG A 37 -11.78 -14.00 5.76
C ARG A 37 -11.74 -13.80 4.26
N ALA A 38 -10.53 -13.92 3.70
CA ALA A 38 -10.34 -13.87 2.26
C ALA A 38 -11.00 -15.05 1.55
N HIS A 39 -11.52 -14.78 0.35
CA HIS A 39 -11.99 -15.84 -0.54
C HIS A 39 -10.80 -16.75 -0.90
N GLY A 40 -11.03 -18.06 -1.11
CA GLY A 40 -9.96 -19.03 -1.41
C GLY A 40 -9.18 -18.79 -2.71
N ASN A 41 -9.61 -17.83 -3.54
CA ASN A 41 -8.91 -17.44 -4.77
C ASN A 41 -8.06 -16.17 -4.58
N TRP A 42 -8.11 -15.56 -3.41
CA TRP A 42 -7.36 -14.36 -3.08
C TRP A 42 -5.86 -14.67 -2.99
N GLN A 43 -5.04 -13.83 -3.59
CA GLN A 43 -3.59 -14.00 -3.67
C GLN A 43 -2.89 -12.65 -3.48
N GLY A 44 -1.64 -12.70 -3.01
CA GLY A 44 -0.85 -11.50 -2.73
C GLY A 44 -1.08 -10.98 -1.30
N LEU A 45 -1.13 -9.66 -1.16
CA LEU A 45 -1.39 -8.97 0.11
C LEU A 45 -2.69 -9.47 0.74
N SER A 46 -2.76 -9.56 2.07
CA SER A 46 -3.98 -9.89 2.79
C SER A 46 -5.08 -8.84 2.58
N ILE A 47 -6.33 -9.18 2.89
CA ILE A 47 -7.43 -8.21 2.82
C ILE A 47 -7.16 -7.03 3.76
N GLY A 48 -6.64 -7.29 4.96
CA GLY A 48 -6.23 -6.28 5.91
C GLY A 48 -5.18 -5.34 5.35
N GLN A 49 -4.15 -5.88 4.68
CA GLN A 49 -3.10 -5.08 4.05
C GLN A 49 -3.64 -4.23 2.90
N VAL A 50 -4.45 -4.80 1.99
CA VAL A 50 -5.07 -4.06 0.88
C VAL A 50 -5.98 -2.95 1.41
N THR A 51 -6.74 -3.22 2.46
CA THR A 51 -7.61 -2.24 3.11
C THR A 51 -6.79 -1.11 3.73
N CYS A 52 -5.67 -1.39 4.40
CA CYS A 52 -4.79 -0.35 4.93
C CYS A 52 -4.18 0.51 3.81
N GLY A 53 -3.80 -0.08 2.68
CA GLY A 53 -3.36 0.67 1.51
C GLY A 53 -4.45 1.59 0.96
N TRP A 54 -5.69 1.10 0.86
CA TRP A 54 -6.83 1.89 0.41
C TRP A 54 -7.21 3.00 1.39
N LEU A 55 -7.17 2.76 2.70
CA LEU A 55 -7.38 3.80 3.71
C LEU A 55 -6.31 4.89 3.63
N SER A 56 -5.05 4.53 3.40
CA SER A 56 -3.98 5.50 3.16
C SER A 56 -4.27 6.36 1.92
N TYR A 57 -4.73 5.75 0.82
CA TYR A 57 -5.15 6.49 -0.37
C TYR A 57 -6.27 7.48 -0.06
N ILE A 58 -7.32 7.05 0.63
CA ILE A 58 -8.47 7.89 0.99
C ILE A 58 -8.03 9.11 1.78
N LEU A 59 -7.13 8.92 2.75
CA LEU A 59 -6.69 9.97 3.66
C LEU A 59 -5.65 10.92 3.01
N SER A 60 -4.74 10.38 2.20
CA SER A 60 -3.71 11.15 1.48
C SER A 60 -4.30 11.97 0.33
N GLU A 61 -5.13 11.34 -0.50
CA GLU A 61 -5.66 11.96 -1.72
C GLU A 61 -7.01 12.63 -1.52
N GLY A 62 -7.71 12.35 -0.41
CA GLY A 62 -9.08 12.82 -0.20
C GLY A 62 -10.10 12.20 -1.18
N ASP A 63 -9.75 11.08 -1.82
CA ASP A 63 -10.57 10.39 -2.81
C ASP A 63 -10.93 8.98 -2.35
N HIS A 64 -12.23 8.65 -2.38
CA HIS A 64 -12.76 7.35 -1.96
C HIS A 64 -12.97 6.38 -3.12
N ARG A 65 -12.71 6.81 -4.35
CA ARG A 65 -12.99 6.03 -5.55
C ARG A 65 -11.92 4.98 -5.77
N LEU A 66 -12.33 3.71 -5.69
CA LEU A 66 -11.44 2.57 -5.89
C LEU A 66 -10.77 2.56 -7.27
N ASN A 67 -11.43 3.11 -8.31
CA ASN A 67 -10.94 3.12 -9.70
C ASN A 67 -9.65 3.93 -9.92
N HIS A 68 -9.20 4.70 -8.92
CA HIS A 68 -7.99 5.53 -8.98
C HIS A 68 -6.89 5.01 -8.04
N VAL A 69 -7.17 3.99 -7.24
CA VAL A 69 -6.21 3.44 -6.28
C VAL A 69 -5.04 2.77 -7.00
N GLU A 70 -5.31 2.08 -8.11
CA GLU A 70 -4.27 1.39 -8.88
C GLU A 70 -3.24 2.38 -9.44
N SER A 71 -3.69 3.43 -10.14
CA SER A 71 -2.81 4.45 -10.70
C SER A 71 -2.05 5.22 -9.62
N TRP A 72 -2.67 5.46 -8.46
CA TRP A 72 -1.98 6.02 -7.30
C TRP A 72 -0.91 5.07 -6.76
N ALA A 73 -1.22 3.78 -6.59
CA ALA A 73 -0.28 2.80 -6.07
C ALA A 73 0.95 2.62 -6.99
N GLU A 74 0.74 2.71 -8.30
CA GLU A 74 1.82 2.71 -9.30
C GLU A 74 2.74 3.93 -9.21
N SER A 75 2.29 5.03 -8.60
CA SER A 75 3.12 6.22 -8.39
C SER A 75 4.07 6.09 -7.20
N VAL A 76 3.71 5.32 -6.16
CA VAL A 76 4.46 5.13 -4.91
C VAL A 76 4.75 3.66 -4.51
N PRO A 77 5.17 2.79 -5.46
CA PRO A 77 5.32 1.35 -5.21
C PRO A 77 6.36 1.02 -4.15
N ILE A 78 7.50 1.73 -4.08
CA ILE A 78 8.55 1.46 -3.08
C ILE A 78 8.01 1.75 -1.68
N THR A 79 7.28 2.86 -1.54
CA THR A 79 6.64 3.27 -0.29
C THR A 79 5.60 2.25 0.18
N LEU A 80 4.72 1.81 -0.73
CA LEU A 80 3.68 0.84 -0.40
C LEU A 80 4.26 -0.55 -0.08
N SER A 81 5.22 -1.06 -0.87
CA SER A 81 5.89 -2.32 -0.59
C SER A 81 6.53 -2.33 0.80
N SER A 82 7.24 -1.24 1.13
CA SER A 82 7.89 -1.08 2.43
C SER A 82 6.90 -0.97 3.59
N GLY A 83 5.79 -0.26 3.39
CA GLY A 83 4.80 0.02 4.44
C GLY A 83 3.81 -1.12 4.69
N LEU A 84 3.43 -1.86 3.64
CA LEU A 84 2.47 -2.97 3.71
C LEU A 84 3.13 -4.32 3.96
N GLY A 85 4.46 -4.43 3.84
CA GLY A 85 5.18 -5.69 4.05
C GLY A 85 5.09 -6.65 2.86
N ALA A 86 4.79 -6.15 1.66
CA ALA A 86 5.02 -6.89 0.42
C ALA A 86 6.51 -6.82 0.08
N GLN A 87 7.26 -7.88 0.40
CA GLN A 87 8.62 -8.13 -0.10
C GLN A 87 8.59 -9.32 -1.06
#